data_AF-A0A1R3FHK8-F1
#
_entry.id   AF-A0A1R3FHK8-F1
#
_cell.length_a   1.000
_cell.length_b   1.000
_cell.length_c   1.000
_cell.angle_alpha   90.00
_cell.angle_beta   90.00
_cell.angle_gamma   90.00
#
_symmetry.space_group_name_H-M   'P 1'
#
loop_
_entity.id
_entity.type
_entity.pdbx_description
1 polymer ?
#
loop_
_entity_poly.entity_id
_entity_poly.type
_entity_poly.pdbx_seq_one_letter_code
_entity_poly.pdbx_strand_id
1 'polypeptide(L)'
;MTNKHTQLADALAKAIQIDTASNIRKEVEGIVLEKCMNRGFISKQDEDSSSVKYLWVKKVIRNDYEALSLRRKSPLKVKGVLDLELYYDDLDDMAEEIIELMSTRLLQIQIPLT
;
A
#
# COMPACT_ATOMS: atom_id res chain seq x y z
N MET A 1 -28.23 -19.15 -9.90
CA MET A 1 -27.08 -19.04 -10.82
C MET A 1 -26.63 -17.58 -10.82
N THR A 2 -25.72 -17.22 -9.92
CA THR A 2 -25.27 -15.83 -9.74
C THR A 2 -24.14 -15.52 -10.72
N ASN A 3 -24.32 -14.43 -11.47
CA ASN A 3 -23.52 -13.98 -12.61
C ASN A 3 -22.02 -13.82 -12.29
N LYS A 4 -21.18 -14.71 -12.85
CA LYS A 4 -19.72 -14.51 -12.91
C LYS A 4 -19.31 -13.29 -13.75
N HIS A 5 -20.18 -12.84 -14.66
CA HIS A 5 -19.92 -11.66 -15.51
C HIS A 5 -19.93 -10.33 -14.75
N THR A 6 -20.66 -10.23 -13.62
CA THR A 6 -20.75 -8.98 -12.85
C THR A 6 -19.47 -8.72 -12.07
N GLN A 7 -18.88 -9.75 -11.44
CA GLN A 7 -17.62 -9.63 -10.72
C GLN A 7 -16.44 -9.24 -11.63
N LEU A 8 -16.40 -9.75 -12.85
CA LEU A 8 -15.34 -9.43 -13.81
C LEU A 8 -15.45 -7.98 -14.30
N ALA A 9 -16.67 -7.52 -14.62
CA ALA A 9 -16.90 -6.15 -15.03
C ALA A 9 -16.61 -5.15 -13.90
N ASP A 10 -16.96 -5.50 -12.67
CA ASP A 10 -16.66 -4.68 -11.48
C ASP A 10 -15.17 -4.66 -11.17
N ALA A 11 -14.46 -5.79 -11.28
CA ALA A 11 -13.01 -5.84 -11.12
C ALA A 11 -12.28 -5.04 -12.20
N LEU A 12 -12.75 -5.10 -13.45
CA LEU A 12 -12.20 -4.33 -14.57
C LEU A 12 -12.53 -2.83 -14.45
N ALA A 13 -13.74 -2.48 -13.99
CA ALA A 13 -14.10 -1.09 -13.73
C ALA A 13 -13.30 -0.51 -12.56
N LYS A 14 -13.05 -1.31 -11.52
CA LYS A 14 -12.17 -0.95 -10.40
C LYS A 14 -10.73 -0.77 -10.90
N ALA A 15 -10.22 -1.68 -11.72
CA ALA A 15 -8.91 -1.58 -12.38
C ALA A 15 -8.73 -0.29 -13.19
N ILE A 16 -9.71 0.03 -14.03
CA ILE A 16 -9.70 1.23 -14.88
C ILE A 16 -9.75 2.50 -14.03
N GLN A 17 -10.45 2.47 -12.88
CA GLN A 17 -10.44 3.59 -11.93
C GLN A 17 -9.14 3.66 -11.12
N ILE A 18 -8.54 2.53 -10.77
CA ILE A 18 -7.29 2.43 -10.01
C ILE A 18 -6.12 3.09 -10.75
N ASP A 19 -6.14 3.15 -12.08
CA ASP A 19 -5.05 3.63 -12.94
C ASP A 19 -4.75 5.14 -12.87
N THR A 20 -5.40 5.89 -11.96
CA THR A 20 -4.95 7.24 -11.62
C THR A 20 -3.95 7.18 -10.48
N ALA A 21 -2.82 7.91 -10.57
CA ALA A 21 -1.78 7.92 -9.54
C ALA A 21 -2.30 8.22 -8.11
N SER A 22 -3.42 8.95 -8.01
CA SER A 22 -4.13 9.22 -6.74
C SER A 22 -4.82 7.96 -6.16
N ASN A 23 -5.36 7.09 -7.02
CA ASN A 23 -6.03 5.87 -6.60
C ASN A 23 -5.02 4.76 -6.27
N ILE A 24 -3.94 4.62 -7.05
CA ILE A 24 -2.82 3.72 -6.72
C ILE A 24 -2.29 4.01 -5.31
N ARG A 25 -2.06 5.28 -5.02
CA ARG A 25 -1.57 5.72 -3.71
C ARG A 25 -2.48 5.30 -2.56
N LYS A 26 -3.79 5.47 -2.72
CA LYS A 26 -4.77 5.11 -1.68
C LYS A 26 -4.82 3.61 -1.45
N GLU A 27 -4.72 2.80 -2.51
CA GLU A 27 -4.70 1.34 -2.39
C GLU A 27 -3.42 0.90 -1.65
N VAL A 28 -2.25 1.41 -2.03
CA VAL A 28 -0.99 1.10 -1.30
C VAL A 28 -1.06 1.58 0.15
N GLU A 29 -1.55 2.79 0.42
CA GLU A 29 -1.75 3.29 1.78
C GLU A 29 -2.67 2.36 2.60
N GLY A 30 -3.75 1.86 2.00
CA GLY A 30 -4.66 0.92 2.63
C GLY A 30 -4.00 -0.42 2.97
N ILE A 31 -3.27 -1.01 2.02
CA ILE A 31 -2.56 -2.29 2.20
C ILE A 31 -1.50 -2.15 3.30
N VAL A 32 -0.70 -1.07 3.28
CA VAL A 32 0.33 -0.84 4.30
C VAL A 32 -0.28 -0.68 5.69
N LEU A 33 -1.37 0.08 5.82
CA LEU A 33 -2.07 0.24 7.10
C LEU A 33 -2.60 -1.08 7.65
N GLU A 34 -3.24 -1.89 6.80
CA GLU A 34 -3.73 -3.22 7.18
C GLU A 34 -2.59 -4.12 7.67
N LYS A 35 -1.50 -4.21 6.90
CA LYS A 35 -0.32 -5.00 7.31
C LYS A 35 0.33 -4.44 8.58
N CYS A 36 0.35 -3.12 8.78
CA CYS A 36 0.84 -2.50 10.01
C CYS A 36 0.00 -2.87 11.23
N MET A 37 -1.33 -2.95 11.10
CA MET A 37 -2.20 -3.46 12.16
C MET A 37 -1.95 -4.93 12.45
N ASN A 38 -1.89 -5.75 11.40
CA ASN A 38 -1.68 -7.20 11.51
C ASN A 38 -0.33 -7.56 12.15
N ARG A 39 0.71 -6.76 11.91
CA ARG A 39 2.05 -6.93 12.50
C ARG A 39 2.22 -6.22 13.84
N GLY A 40 1.20 -5.54 14.36
CA GLY A 40 1.24 -4.87 15.65
C GLY A 40 1.99 -3.53 15.68
N PHE A 41 2.31 -2.95 14.53
CA PHE A 41 2.89 -1.60 14.45
C PHE A 41 1.92 -0.53 14.93
N ILE A 42 0.61 -0.69 14.69
CA ILE A 42 -0.46 0.18 15.19
C ILE A 42 -1.67 -0.66 15.59
N SER A 43 -2.50 -0.13 16.49
CA SER A 43 -3.79 -0.71 16.85
C SER A 43 -4.94 0.06 16.20
N LYS A 44 -6.14 -0.50 16.21
CA LYS A 44 -7.35 0.21 15.75
C LYS A 44 -7.63 1.46 16.59
N GLN A 45 -7.34 1.41 17.88
CA GLN A 45 -7.44 2.56 18.77
C GLN A 45 -6.45 3.68 18.40
N ASP A 46 -5.25 3.33 17.94
CA ASP A 46 -4.25 4.31 17.46
C ASP A 46 -4.76 5.07 16.22
N GLU A 47 -5.51 4.40 15.35
CA GLU A 47 -6.19 4.98 14.19
C GLU A 47 -7.35 5.88 14.61
N ASP A 48 -8.30 5.34 15.40
CA ASP A 48 -9.51 6.06 15.82
C ASP A 48 -9.18 7.35 16.60
N SER A 49 -8.12 7.31 17.42
CA SER A 49 -7.66 8.46 18.21
C SER A 49 -6.70 9.39 17.47
N SER A 50 -6.31 9.07 16.23
CA SER A 50 -5.26 9.78 15.50
C SER A 50 -3.98 9.97 16.33
N SER A 51 -3.55 8.90 16.99
CA SER A 51 -2.37 8.90 17.87
C SER A 51 -1.11 9.37 17.16
N VAL A 52 -0.11 9.82 17.94
CA VAL A 52 1.22 10.17 17.40
C VAL A 52 1.84 9.00 16.62
N LYS A 53 1.61 7.76 17.08
CA LYS A 53 2.07 6.54 16.42
C LYS A 53 1.45 6.38 15.04
N TYR A 54 0.13 6.54 14.93
CA TYR A 54 -0.60 6.49 13.67
C TYR A 54 -0.21 7.61 12.71
N LEU A 55 -0.06 8.85 13.21
CA LEU A 55 0.39 10.00 12.42
C LEU A 55 1.81 9.81 11.88
N TRP A 56 2.70 9.22 12.68
CA TRP A 56 4.05 8.85 12.23
C TRP A 56 4.01 7.81 11.12
N VAL A 57 3.24 6.72 11.29
CA VAL A 57 3.06 5.68 10.25
C VAL A 57 2.57 6.30 8.95
N LYS A 58 1.51 7.11 8.98
CA LYS A 58 0.99 7.80 7.79
C LYS A 58 2.03 8.68 7.10
N LYS A 59 2.85 9.40 7.87
CA LYS A 59 3.91 10.25 7.33
C LYS A 59 4.99 9.42 6.64
N VAL A 60 5.36 8.29 7.24
CA VAL A 60 6.35 7.37 6.65
C VAL A 60 5.82 6.76 5.36
N ILE A 61 4.59 6.24 5.36
CA ILE A 61 3.95 5.68 4.16
C ILE A 61 3.98 6.69 3.02
N ARG A 62 3.58 7.95 3.29
CA ARG A 62 3.59 9.01 2.28
C ARG A 62 4.97 9.22 1.68
N ASN A 63 6.00 9.35 2.51
CA ASN A 63 7.36 9.64 2.05
C ASN A 63 7.94 8.47 1.26
N ASP A 64 7.74 7.24 1.74
CA ASP A 64 8.30 6.05 1.10
C ASP A 64 7.55 5.71 -0.19
N TYR A 65 6.23 5.86 -0.21
CA TYR A 65 5.43 5.75 -1.44
C TYR A 65 5.90 6.75 -2.51
N GLU A 66 6.11 8.02 -2.14
CA GLU A 66 6.60 9.04 -3.08
C GLU A 66 8.00 8.68 -3.61
N ALA A 67 8.89 8.16 -2.77
CA ALA A 67 10.24 7.72 -3.16
C ALA A 67 10.21 6.48 -4.08
N LEU A 68 9.38 5.48 -3.79
CA LEU A 68 9.22 4.28 -4.61
C LEU A 68 8.55 4.57 -5.94
N SER A 69 7.55 5.46 -5.93
CA SER A 69 6.88 5.93 -7.14
C SER A 69 7.85 6.62 -8.11
N LEU A 70 8.81 7.40 -7.60
CA LEU A 70 9.85 8.03 -8.42
C LEU A 70 10.83 7.03 -9.04
N ARG A 71 11.01 5.85 -8.42
CA ARG A 71 11.88 4.77 -8.92
C ARG A 71 11.21 3.92 -10.00
N ARG A 72 9.87 3.97 -10.12
CA ARG A 72 9.15 3.25 -11.17
C ARG A 72 9.49 3.84 -12.55
N LYS A 73 10.13 3.02 -13.38
CA LYS A 73 10.54 3.38 -14.75
C LYS A 73 9.42 3.30 -15.78
N SER A 74 8.24 2.79 -15.42
CA SER A 74 7.17 2.50 -16.38
C SER A 74 5.80 2.69 -15.75
N PRO A 75 4.87 3.41 -16.40
CA PRO A 75 3.46 3.34 -16.02
C PRO A 75 2.93 1.93 -16.30
N LEU A 76 2.21 1.37 -15.34
CA LEU A 76 1.52 0.09 -15.50
C LEU A 76 0.49 0.23 -16.62
N LYS A 77 0.43 -0.74 -17.53
CA LYS A 77 -0.57 -0.79 -18.60
C LYS A 77 -1.35 -2.07 -18.48
N VAL A 78 -2.58 -1.98 -17.96
CA VAL A 78 -3.50 -3.11 -17.87
C VAL A 78 -4.15 -3.34 -19.24
N LYS A 79 -3.90 -4.47 -19.88
CA LYS A 79 -4.52 -4.87 -21.16
C LYS A 79 -5.44 -6.09 -21.02
N GLY A 80 -5.34 -6.84 -19.93
CA GLY A 80 -6.16 -8.02 -19.63
C GLY A 80 -6.10 -8.46 -18.17
N VAL A 81 -6.73 -9.60 -17.86
CA VAL A 81 -6.88 -10.13 -16.49
C VAL A 81 -5.55 -10.55 -15.86
N LEU A 82 -4.62 -11.10 -16.66
CA LEU A 82 -3.29 -11.43 -16.17
C LEU A 82 -2.52 -10.17 -15.73
N ASP A 83 -2.74 -9.04 -16.43
CA ASP A 83 -2.13 -7.76 -16.08
C ASP A 83 -2.73 -7.18 -14.79
N LEU A 84 -3.91 -7.64 -14.37
CA LEU A 84 -4.54 -7.24 -13.12
C LEU A 84 -3.94 -7.96 -11.91
N GLU A 85 -3.71 -9.27 -12.02
CA GLU A 85 -3.01 -10.03 -10.98
C GLU A 85 -1.61 -9.48 -10.76
N LEU A 86 -0.84 -9.30 -11.85
CA LEU A 86 0.47 -8.66 -11.81
C LEU A 86 0.42 -7.26 -11.22
N TYR A 87 -0.63 -6.49 -11.50
CA TYR A 87 -0.83 -5.16 -10.93
C TYR A 87 -1.01 -5.22 -9.41
N TYR A 88 -1.81 -6.16 -8.90
CA TYR A 88 -2.03 -6.32 -7.47
C TYR A 88 -0.79 -6.82 -6.74
N ASP A 89 -0.05 -7.77 -7.34
CA ASP A 89 1.23 -8.24 -6.81
C ASP A 89 2.23 -7.07 -6.70
N ASP A 90 2.32 -6.25 -7.74
CA ASP A 90 3.14 -5.03 -7.78
C ASP A 90 2.79 -4.02 -6.66
N LEU A 91 1.51 -3.92 -6.28
CA LEU A 91 1.08 -3.07 -5.16
C LEU A 91 1.44 -3.69 -3.81
N ASP A 92 1.30 -5.00 -3.68
CA ASP A 92 1.63 -5.71 -2.45
C ASP A 92 3.14 -5.69 -2.18
N ASP A 93 3.96 -5.88 -3.22
CA ASP A 93 5.42 -5.76 -3.17
C ASP A 93 5.84 -4.35 -2.73
N MET A 94 5.21 -3.31 -3.27
CA MET A 94 5.48 -1.93 -2.87
C MET A 94 5.09 -1.67 -1.42
N ALA A 95 3.95 -2.22 -0.98
CA ALA A 95 3.53 -2.11 0.41
C ALA A 95 4.50 -2.83 1.35
N GLU A 96 5.01 -4.00 0.93
CA GLU A 96 5.97 -4.78 1.69
C GLU A 96 7.32 -4.03 1.83
N GLU A 97 7.82 -3.42 0.74
CA GLU A 97 9.04 -2.62 0.78
C GLU A 97 8.91 -1.41 1.74
N ILE A 98 7.75 -0.75 1.76
CA ILE A 98 7.47 0.33 2.73
C ILE A 98 7.53 -0.19 4.17
N ILE A 99 6.95 -1.36 4.45
CA ILE A 99 6.94 -1.95 5.79
C ILE A 99 8.35 -2.37 6.22
N GLU A 100 9.13 -2.93 5.30
CA GLU A 100 10.52 -3.31 5.57
C GLU A 100 11.37 -2.07 5.90
N LEU A 101 11.22 -0.99 5.14
CA LEU A 101 11.87 0.30 5.44
C LEU A 101 11.42 0.88 6.78
N MET A 102 10.13 0.79 7.11
CA MET A 102 9.59 1.20 8.41
C MET A 102 10.21 0.40 9.55
N SER A 103 10.26 -0.92 9.42
CA SER A 103 10.81 -1.82 10.44
C SER A 103 12.30 -1.55 10.68
N THR A 104 13.07 -1.35 9.61
CA THR A 104 14.49 -1.01 9.66
C THR A 104 14.72 0.31 10.40
N ARG A 105 13.92 1.34 10.11
CA ARG A 105 14.02 2.63 10.81
C ARG A 105 13.70 2.51 12.29
N LEU A 106 12.69 1.72 12.66
CA LEU A 106 12.35 1.48 14.06
C LEU A 106 13.47 0.76 14.82
N LEU A 107 14.08 -0.24 14.20
CA LEU A 107 15.25 -0.93 14.75
C LEU A 107 16.44 0.02 14.91
N GLN A 108 16.72 0.87 13.91
CA GLN A 108 17.80 1.86 13.97
C GLN A 108 17.58 2.93 15.06
N ILE A 109 16.34 3.38 15.28
CA ILE A 109 16.01 4.31 16.37
C ILE A 109 16.20 3.66 17.75
N GLN A 110 16.02 2.34 17.85
CA GLN A 110 16.22 1.59 19.08
C GLN A 110 17.69 1.24 19.37
N ILE A 111 18.58 1.36 18.39
CA ILE A 111 20.03 1.20 18.60
C ILE A 111 20.59 2.58 18.97
N PRO A 112 20.94 2.85 20.24
CA PRO A 112 21.68 4.06 20.55
C PRO A 112 23.02 3.97 19.83
N LEU A 113 23.35 5.00 19.05
CA LEU A 113 24.69 5.22 18.53
C LEU A 113 25.63 5.39 19.74
N THR A 114 26.25 4.28 20.16
CA THR A 114 27.39 4.26 21.08
C THR A 114 28.61 4.89 20.45
#